data_AF-A0A815T2W9-F1
#
_entry.id   AF-A0A815T2W9-F1
#
_cell.length_a   1.000
_cell.length_b   1.000
_cell.length_c   1.000
_cell.angle_alpha   90.00
_cell.angle_beta   90.00
_cell.angle_gamma   90.00
#
_symmetry.space_group_name_H-M   'P 1'
#
loop_
_entity.id
_entity.type
_entity.pdbx_description
1 polymer ?
#
loop_
_entity_poly.entity_id
_entity_poly.type
_entity_poly.pdbx_seq_one_letter_code
_entity_poly.pdbx_strand_id
1 'polypeptide(L)'
;HLDNVLDNNVEKKDNTKTVFSNIQEAREYYSMEHEANPSAQWKIIDFKQDDSNKNTAQATISYNNHTYNTTYKFNSDGKIQNIDSHLQQQQ
;
A
#
# COMPACT_ATOMS: atom_id res chain seq x y z
N HIS A 1 12.17 3.05 -7.80
CA HIS A 1 11.38 4.16 -8.39
C HIS A 1 9.92 3.72 -8.41
N LEU A 2 8.99 4.53 -7.88
CA LEU A 2 7.59 4.12 -7.67
C LEU A 2 6.91 3.65 -8.97
N ASP A 3 7.27 4.26 -10.10
CA ASP A 3 6.73 3.93 -11.44
C ASP A 3 7.01 2.51 -11.92
N ASN A 4 8.00 1.83 -11.33
CA ASN A 4 8.29 0.43 -11.65
C ASN A 4 7.33 -0.54 -10.94
N VAL A 5 6.62 -0.06 -9.93
CA VAL A 5 5.81 -0.90 -9.03
C VAL A 5 4.34 -0.48 -9.05
N LEU A 6 4.05 0.82 -9.15
CA LEU A 6 2.71 1.38 -9.15
C LEU A 6 2.22 1.66 -10.57
N ASP A 7 0.93 1.42 -10.81
CA ASP A 7 0.23 1.80 -12.02
C ASP A 7 0.01 3.32 -12.09
N ASN A 8 -0.17 3.86 -13.30
CA ASN A 8 -0.46 5.29 -13.47
C ASN A 8 -1.77 5.71 -12.80
N ASN A 9 -2.76 4.80 -12.75
CA ASN A 9 -4.07 4.99 -12.14
C ASN A 9 -4.15 4.34 -10.75
N VAL A 10 -3.02 4.22 -10.05
CA VAL A 10 -2.98 3.62 -8.72
C VAL A 10 -3.89 4.38 -7.74
N GLU A 11 -4.69 3.65 -6.97
CA GLU A 11 -5.50 4.19 -5.89
C GLU A 11 -5.10 3.55 -4.56
N LYS A 12 -4.91 4.37 -3.52
CA LYS A 12 -4.78 3.91 -2.14
C LYS A 12 -5.96 4.40 -1.31
N LYS A 13 -6.53 3.48 -0.53
CA LYS A 13 -7.54 3.76 0.48
C LYS A 13 -7.07 3.28 1.84
N ASP A 14 -7.25 4.12 2.84
CA ASP A 14 -7.14 3.74 4.24
C ASP A 14 -8.56 3.67 4.83
N ASN A 15 -9.01 2.46 5.16
CA ASN A 15 -10.40 2.15 5.43
C ASN A 15 -11.33 2.52 4.27
N THR A 16 -12.01 3.67 4.37
CA THR A 16 -12.91 4.20 3.33
C THR A 16 -12.43 5.52 2.75
N LYS A 17 -11.30 6.05 3.25
CA LYS A 17 -10.78 7.34 2.84
C LYS A 17 -9.72 7.14 1.75
N THR A 18 -9.94 7.74 0.60
CA THR A 18 -8.92 7.84 -0.44
C THR A 18 -7.74 8.67 0.05
N VAL A 19 -6.55 8.10 -0.07
CA VAL A 19 -5.27 8.74 0.26
C VAL A 19 -4.66 9.35 -1.00
N PHE A 20 -4.70 8.63 -2.11
CA PHE A 20 -4.34 9.10 -3.45
C PHE A 20 -5.06 8.28 -4.52
N SER A 21 -5.21 8.84 -5.72
CA SER A 21 -5.92 8.23 -6.86
C SER A 21 -5.11 8.19 -8.16
N ASN A 22 -3.84 8.58 -8.14
CA ASN A 22 -2.94 8.45 -9.28
C ASN A 22 -1.46 8.43 -8.85
N ILE A 23 -0.58 8.13 -9.81
CA ILE A 23 0.87 8.04 -9.56
C ILE A 23 1.51 9.37 -9.10
N GLN A 24 0.97 10.51 -9.53
CA GLN A 24 1.49 11.82 -9.15
C GLN A 24 1.21 12.12 -7.68
N GLU A 25 -0.03 11.92 -7.24
CA GLU A 25 -0.42 12.03 -5.84
C GLU A 25 0.30 10.99 -4.95
N ALA A 26 0.53 9.78 -5.47
CA ALA A 26 1.31 8.77 -4.74
C ALA A 26 2.75 9.25 -4.46
N ARG A 27 3.42 9.85 -5.46
CA ARG A 27 4.77 10.41 -5.29
C ARG A 27 4.80 11.51 -4.24
N GLU A 28 3.82 12.42 -4.28
CA GLU A 28 3.69 13.51 -3.31
C GLU A 28 3.46 12.94 -1.90
N TYR A 29 2.54 11.99 -1.76
CA TYR A 29 2.25 11.33 -0.49
C TYR A 29 3.49 10.67 0.12
N TYR A 30 4.20 9.81 -0.63
CA TYR A 30 5.37 9.12 -0.08
C TYR A 30 6.55 10.07 0.18
N SER A 31 6.66 11.18 -0.57
CA SER A 31 7.68 12.20 -0.28
C SER A 31 7.38 12.94 1.02
N MET A 32 6.14 13.41 1.20
CA MET A 32 5.72 14.07 2.44
C MET A 32 5.80 13.13 3.65
N GLU A 33 5.40 11.87 3.48
CA GLU A 33 5.46 10.86 4.55
C GLU A 33 6.91 10.62 5.00
N HIS A 34 7.84 10.49 4.04
CA HIS A 34 9.26 10.34 4.31
C HIS A 34 9.86 11.57 5.01
N GLU A 35 9.49 12.78 4.59
CA GLU A 35 9.93 14.02 5.24
C GLU A 35 9.39 14.16 6.66
N ALA A 36 8.13 13.77 6.90
CA ALA A 36 7.49 13.86 8.21
C ALA A 36 8.07 12.84 9.21
N ASN A 37 8.47 11.66 8.74
CA ASN A 37 9.00 10.59 9.59
C ASN A 37 10.22 9.90 8.92
N PRO A 38 11.39 10.56 8.87
CA PRO A 38 12.55 10.05 8.14
C PRO A 38 13.11 8.75 8.72
N SER A 39 12.84 8.47 10.01
CA SER A 39 13.23 7.23 10.67
C SER A 39 12.18 6.12 10.58
N ALA A 40 10.99 6.40 10.02
CA ALA A 40 9.95 5.39 9.91
C ALA A 40 10.34 4.35 8.85
N GLN A 41 10.16 3.08 9.22
CA GLN A 41 10.45 1.96 8.35
C GLN A 41 9.19 1.14 8.14
N TRP A 42 8.88 0.90 6.87
CA TRP A 42 7.86 -0.04 6.46
C TRP A 42 8.42 -1.46 6.61
N LYS A 43 7.74 -2.30 7.39
CA LYS A 43 8.12 -3.72 7.57
C LYS A 43 6.94 -4.62 7.26
N ILE A 44 7.15 -5.58 6.35
CA ILE A 44 6.20 -6.67 6.11
C ILE A 44 6.36 -7.70 7.24
N ILE A 45 5.29 -7.97 7.96
CA ILE A 45 5.20 -8.96 9.03
C ILE A 45 4.76 -10.31 8.46
N ASP A 46 3.70 -10.30 7.65
CA ASP A 46 3.15 -11.48 6.97
C ASP A 46 2.79 -11.11 5.53
N PHE A 47 2.86 -12.08 4.63
CA PHE A 47 2.53 -11.92 3.22
C PHE A 47 1.89 -13.20 2.68
N LYS A 48 0.76 -13.04 2.01
CA LYS A 48 0.03 -14.12 1.36
C LYS A 48 -0.41 -13.67 -0.02
N GLN A 49 -0.08 -14.47 -1.03
CA GLN A 49 -0.67 -14.31 -2.35
C GLN A 49 -1.92 -15.20 -2.40
N ASP A 50 -3.02 -14.66 -2.91
CA ASP A 50 -4.25 -15.45 -3.07
C ASP A 50 -4.09 -16.42 -4.24
N ASP A 51 -3.96 -17.72 -3.95
CA ASP A 51 -3.82 -18.77 -4.97
C ASP A 51 -5.06 -18.89 -5.87
N SER A 52 -6.23 -18.47 -5.38
CA SER A 52 -7.49 -18.44 -6.13
C SER A 52 -7.62 -17.17 -6.99
N ASN A 53 -6.92 -16.10 -6.62
CA ASN A 53 -6.90 -14.84 -7.35
C ASN A 53 -5.48 -14.26 -7.46
N LYS A 54 -4.73 -14.72 -8.47
CA LYS A 54 -3.30 -14.42 -8.67
C LYS A 54 -2.96 -12.94 -8.78
N ASN A 55 -3.93 -12.08 -9.05
CA ASN A 55 -3.76 -10.63 -9.12
C ASN A 55 -3.96 -9.92 -7.77
N THR A 56 -4.13 -10.66 -6.68
CA THR A 56 -4.34 -10.11 -5.34
C THR A 56 -3.31 -10.66 -4.37
N ALA A 57 -2.73 -9.77 -3.56
CA ALA A 57 -1.86 -10.15 -2.44
C ALA A 57 -2.32 -9.43 -1.18
N GLN A 58 -2.11 -10.07 -0.04
CA GLN A 58 -2.38 -9.53 1.28
C GLN A 58 -1.09 -9.47 2.07
N ALA A 59 -0.89 -8.38 2.79
CA ALA A 59 0.24 -8.22 3.69
C ALA A 59 -0.20 -7.62 5.02
N THR A 60 0.42 -8.07 6.10
CA THR A 60 0.39 -7.35 7.38
C THR A 60 1.65 -6.52 7.48
N ILE A 61 1.51 -5.23 7.70
CA ILE A 61 2.57 -4.23 7.59
C ILE A 61 2.68 -3.44 8.88
N SER A 62 3.88 -3.34 9.44
CA SER A 62 4.16 -2.39 10.50
C SER A 62 4.73 -1.10 9.94
N TYR A 63 4.16 0.02 10.38
CA TYR A 63 4.64 1.36 10.09
C TYR A 63 4.35 2.30 11.26
N ASN A 64 5.37 3.01 11.75
CA ASN A 64 5.26 3.99 12.83
C ASN A 64 4.44 3.52 14.05
N ASN A 65 4.79 2.36 14.62
CA ASN A 65 4.09 1.69 15.74
C ASN A 65 2.63 1.26 15.47
N HIS A 66 2.15 1.40 14.24
CA HIS A 66 0.87 0.91 13.80
C HIS A 66 1.05 -0.37 12.98
N THR A 67 0.04 -1.23 13.01
CA THR A 67 -0.01 -2.43 12.16
C THR A 67 -1.20 -2.29 11.22
N TYR A 68 -0.98 -2.51 9.94
CA TYR A 68 -1.98 -2.40 8.89
C TYR A 68 -2.14 -3.75 8.20
N ASN A 69 -3.39 -4.14 7.95
CA ASN A 69 -3.68 -5.20 7.01
C ASN A 69 -3.97 -4.55 5.66
N THR A 70 -3.13 -4.85 4.68
CA THR A 70 -3.16 -4.23 3.35
C THR A 70 -3.42 -5.28 2.29
N THR A 71 -4.40 -5.01 1.43
CA THR A 71 -4.66 -5.77 0.21
C THR A 71 -4.15 -5.00 -1.00
N TYR A 72 -3.37 -5.66 -1.83
CA TYR A 72 -2.84 -5.16 -3.09
C TYR A 72 -3.52 -5.86 -4.25
N LYS A 73 -3.95 -5.09 -5.25
CA LYS A 73 -4.41 -5.63 -6.54
C LYS A 73 -3.48 -5.19 -7.66
N PHE A 74 -3.08 -6.14 -8.49
CA PHE A 74 -2.20 -5.94 -9.62
C PHE A 74 -2.99 -5.86 -10.93
N ASN A 75 -2.56 -4.99 -11.84
CA ASN A 75 -3.06 -4.94 -13.21
C ASN A 75 -2.46 -6.08 -14.05
N SER A 76 -2.81 -6.16 -15.34
CA SER A 76 -2.29 -7.17 -16.28
C SER A 76 -0.77 -7.13 -16.47
N ASP A 77 -0.17 -5.96 -16.23
CA ASP A 77 1.27 -5.73 -16.42
C ASP A 77 2.07 -6.00 -15.12
N GLY A 78 1.39 -6.48 -14.07
CA GLY A 78 2.00 -6.79 -12.78
C GLY A 78 2.25 -5.57 -11.88
N LYS A 79 1.74 -4.39 -12.23
CA LYS A 79 1.83 -3.18 -11.41
C LYS A 79 0.66 -3.07 -10.44
N ILE A 80 0.91 -2.50 -9.27
CA ILE A 80 -0.12 -2.27 -8.25
C ILE A 80 -1.08 -1.18 -8.72
N GLN A 81 -2.36 -1.51 -8.82
CA GLN A 81 -3.44 -0.61 -9.20
C GLN A 81 -4.32 -0.21 -8.01
N ASN A 82 -4.52 -1.11 -7.03
CA ASN A 82 -5.27 -0.77 -5.81
C ASN A 82 -4.51 -1.21 -4.56
N ILE A 83 -4.58 -0.35 -3.54
CA ILE A 83 -4.02 -0.56 -2.22
C ILE A 83 -5.11 -0.24 -1.18
N ASP A 84 -5.67 -1.26 -0.56
CA ASP A 84 -6.68 -1.11 0.49
C ASP A 84 -6.06 -1.47 1.84
N SER A 85 -5.85 -0.49 2.71
CA SER A 85 -5.21 -0.67 4.02
C SER A 85 -6.18 -0.41 5.16
N HIS A 86 -6.12 -1.25 6.19
CA HIS A 86 -6.93 -1.12 7.39
C HIS A 86 -6.03 -1.17 8.62
N LEU A 87 -6.15 -0.18 9.50
CA LEU A 87 -5.45 -0.19 10.77
C LEU A 87 -5.96 -1.38 11.60
N GLN A 88 -5.06 -2.29 11.94
CA GLN A 88 -5.34 -3.39 12.84
C GLN A 88 -5.41 -2.84 14.27
N GLN A 89 -6.62 -2.69 14.80
CA GLN A 89 -6.80 -2.39 16.21
C GLN A 89 -6.34 -3.61 17.02
N GLN A 90 -5.39 -3.40 17.93
CA GLN A 90 -5.05 -4.42 18.93
C GLN A 90 -6.26 -4.57 19.86
N GLN A 91 -6.85 -5.78 19.88
CA GLN A 91 -7.85 -6.18 20.88
C GLN A 91 -7.18 -6.42 22.22
#